data_AF-A0A2G7GTG2-F1
#
_entry.id   AF-A0A2G7GTG2-F1
#
_cell.length_a   1.000
_cell.length_b   1.000
_cell.length_c   1.000
_cell.angle_alpha   90.00
_cell.angle_beta   90.00
_cell.angle_gamma   90.00
#
_symmetry.space_group_name_H-M   'P 1'
#
loop_
_entity.id
_entity.type
_entity.pdbx_description
1 polymer ?
#
loop_
_entity_poly.entity_id
_entity_poly.type
_entity_poly.pdbx_seq_one_letter_code
_entity_poly.pdbx_strand_id
1 'polypeptide(L)'
;MTRAASPAWGVCEDCGDAYGLPMPTAAGKLGAALCIPCHTAHLNRHAAESQLEALAAPIVGAWAAHWTRAGLPFADLLAMVDSLTGADMADDYGATYRARALRFLARAHPAPADLPEDAAPARVTLDLEALPALTACRPADPAHGIRRPYFISSDGEARTIWPAPDTLTIPQPDGVRALIFTGHRGRTAFCDRMNGAPGYRVPAHLWPHVEAALTGEGEWA
;
A
#
# COMPACT_ATOMS: atom_id res chain seq x y z
N MET A 1 35.90 -29.29 28.37
CA MET A 1 35.47 -28.49 29.54
C MET A 1 33.98 -28.24 29.41
N THR A 2 33.16 -28.96 30.16
CA THR A 2 31.71 -28.78 30.21
C THR A 2 31.40 -27.48 30.94
N ARG A 3 30.96 -26.45 30.22
CA ARG A 3 30.45 -25.22 30.84
C ARG A 3 29.15 -25.59 31.58
N ALA A 4 29.12 -25.36 32.90
CA ALA A 4 27.90 -25.45 33.68
C ALA A 4 27.07 -24.19 33.43
N ALA A 5 25.85 -24.36 32.92
CA ALA A 5 24.92 -23.26 32.70
C ALA A 5 24.51 -22.64 34.05
N SER A 6 24.34 -21.32 34.11
CA SER A 6 23.58 -20.70 35.21
C SER A 6 22.13 -21.21 35.17
N PRO A 7 21.45 -21.39 36.31
CA PRO A 7 20.14 -22.05 36.39
C PRO A 7 19.00 -21.35 35.63
N ALA A 8 19.22 -20.12 35.13
CA ALA A 8 18.27 -19.38 34.32
C ALA A 8 18.45 -19.57 32.78
N TRP A 9 19.48 -20.30 32.34
CA TRP A 9 19.87 -20.42 30.93
C TRP A 9 19.91 -21.90 30.53
N GLY A 10 19.26 -22.26 29.42
CA GLY A 10 19.28 -23.60 28.85
C GLY A 10 20.28 -23.70 27.70
N VAL A 11 20.61 -24.93 27.26
CA VAL A 11 21.25 -25.12 25.95
C VAL A 11 20.23 -24.75 24.87
N CYS A 12 20.66 -24.01 23.85
CA CYS A 12 19.80 -23.64 22.73
C CYS A 12 19.26 -24.90 22.04
N GLU A 13 17.94 -25.03 21.94
CA GLU A 13 17.32 -26.22 21.33
C GLU A 13 17.53 -26.29 19.81
N ASP A 14 17.71 -25.15 19.14
CA ASP A 14 17.91 -25.11 17.70
C ASP A 14 19.35 -25.44 17.29
N CYS A 15 20.33 -24.76 17.89
CA CYS A 15 21.73 -24.90 17.46
C CYS A 15 22.56 -25.81 18.35
N GLY A 16 22.15 -26.11 19.57
CA GLY A 16 22.91 -26.94 20.53
C GLY A 16 24.23 -26.34 21.04
N ASP A 17 24.75 -25.32 20.36
CA ASP A 17 26.12 -24.81 20.55
C ASP A 17 26.23 -23.57 21.45
N ALA A 18 25.09 -22.97 21.81
CA ALA A 18 25.03 -21.75 22.61
C ALA A 18 24.04 -21.88 23.77
N TYR A 19 24.20 -21.04 24.78
CA TYR A 19 23.19 -20.90 25.84
C TYR A 19 22.09 -19.94 25.40
N GLY A 20 20.86 -20.29 25.75
CA GLY A 20 19.66 -19.55 25.41
C GLY A 20 18.83 -19.19 26.63
N LEU A 21 18.04 -18.14 26.49
CA LEU A 21 17.02 -17.77 27.46
C LEU A 21 15.76 -18.58 27.16
N PRO A 22 15.12 -19.21 28.17
CA PRO A 22 13.84 -19.88 27.98
C PRO A 22 12.77 -18.87 27.55
N MET A 23 12.12 -19.14 26.43
CA MET A 23 11.12 -18.23 25.88
C MET A 23 9.77 -18.39 26.59
N PRO A 24 9.07 -17.31 26.96
CA PRO A 24 7.74 -17.42 27.53
C PRO A 24 6.75 -17.97 26.49
N THR A 25 5.94 -18.95 26.88
CA THR A 25 4.82 -19.45 26.06
C THR A 25 3.52 -18.73 26.43
N ALA A 26 2.53 -18.76 25.53
CA ALA A 26 1.20 -18.17 25.76
C ALA A 26 0.49 -18.68 27.04
N ALA A 27 0.88 -19.87 27.54
CA ALA A 27 0.35 -20.46 28.77
C ALA A 27 1.12 -20.08 30.04
N GLY A 28 2.04 -19.09 29.98
CA GLY A 28 2.86 -18.67 31.12
C GLY A 28 3.92 -19.70 31.55
N LYS A 29 4.11 -20.77 30.78
CA LYS A 29 5.19 -21.76 30.97
C LYS A 29 6.44 -21.31 30.21
N LEU A 30 7.61 -21.68 30.72
CA LEU A 30 8.86 -21.54 29.97
C LEU A 30 8.87 -22.57 28.85
N GLY A 31 9.02 -22.10 27.62
CA GLY A 31 9.19 -22.90 26.42
C GLY A 31 10.67 -23.10 26.10
N ALA A 32 10.95 -23.44 24.84
CA ALA A 32 12.29 -23.73 24.36
C ALA A 32 13.30 -22.64 24.73
N ALA A 33 14.49 -23.04 25.16
CA ALA A 33 15.61 -22.13 25.35
C ALA A 33 16.23 -21.81 23.99
N LEU A 34 16.27 -20.53 23.62
CA LEU A 34 16.85 -20.08 22.36
C LEU A 34 17.97 -19.08 22.60
N CYS A 35 19.11 -19.27 21.91
CA CYS A 35 20.14 -18.25 21.86
C CYS A 35 19.66 -17.05 21.03
N ILE A 36 20.27 -15.87 21.25
CA ILE A 36 19.85 -14.62 20.58
C ILE A 36 19.74 -14.79 19.05
N PRO A 37 20.73 -15.36 18.33
CA PRO A 37 20.63 -15.53 16.88
C PRO A 37 19.44 -16.40 16.44
N CYS A 38 19.23 -17.55 17.09
CA CYS A 38 18.10 -18.44 16.79
C CYS A 38 16.77 -17.76 17.10
N HIS A 39 16.66 -17.09 18.24
CA HIS A 39 15.46 -16.35 18.61
C HIS A 39 15.14 -15.24 17.59
N THR A 40 16.13 -14.43 17.19
CA THR A 40 15.95 -13.40 16.14
C THR A 40 15.54 -14.02 14.81
N ALA A 41 16.09 -15.18 14.43
CA ALA A 41 15.68 -15.88 13.21
C ALA A 41 14.21 -16.36 13.27
N HIS A 42 13.75 -16.84 14.42
CA HIS A 42 12.33 -17.18 14.64
C HIS A 42 11.43 -15.94 14.55
N LEU A 43 11.82 -14.84 15.20
CA LEU A 43 11.07 -13.58 15.12
C LEU A 43 10.97 -13.07 13.69
N ASN A 44 12.07 -13.09 12.93
CA ASN A 44 12.09 -12.67 11.54
C ASN A 44 11.23 -13.57 10.65
N ARG A 45 11.25 -14.89 10.88
CA ARG A 45 10.40 -15.84 10.14
C ARG A 45 8.92 -15.56 10.41
N HIS A 46 8.56 -15.38 11.67
CA HIS A 46 7.18 -15.07 12.05
C HIS A 46 6.72 -13.72 11.49
N ALA A 47 7.57 -12.69 11.58
CA ALA A 47 7.28 -11.37 11.00
C ALA A 47 7.09 -11.45 9.48
N ALA A 48 7.97 -12.18 8.78
CA ALA A 48 7.85 -12.38 7.33
C ALA A 48 6.56 -13.13 6.95
N GLU A 49 6.16 -14.13 7.72
CA GLU A 49 4.89 -14.86 7.53
C GLU A 49 3.68 -13.95 7.74
N SER A 50 3.61 -13.23 8.87
CA SER A 50 2.51 -12.29 9.15
C SER A 50 2.42 -11.17 8.12
N GLN A 51 3.57 -10.66 7.65
CA GLN A 51 3.60 -9.64 6.59
C GLN A 51 3.10 -10.19 5.26
N LEU A 52 3.51 -11.41 4.88
CA LEU A 52 3.03 -12.06 3.67
C LEU A 52 1.52 -12.29 3.72
N GLU A 53 0.99 -12.75 4.85
CA GLU A 53 -0.44 -12.94 5.06
C GLU A 53 -1.19 -11.61 4.93
N ALA A 54 -0.74 -10.55 5.61
CA ALA A 54 -1.38 -9.23 5.56
C ALA A 54 -1.43 -8.64 4.14
N LEU A 55 -0.40 -8.88 3.32
CA LEU A 55 -0.34 -8.41 1.93
C LEU A 55 -1.18 -9.28 0.97
N ALA A 56 -1.11 -10.60 1.11
CA ALA A 56 -1.73 -11.53 0.18
C ALA A 56 -3.22 -11.76 0.46
N ALA A 57 -3.62 -11.83 1.74
CA ALA A 57 -4.98 -12.21 2.13
C ALA A 57 -6.08 -11.31 1.52
N PRO A 58 -5.96 -9.97 1.51
CA PRO A 58 -6.98 -9.11 0.89
C PRO A 58 -7.11 -9.35 -0.62
N ILE A 59 -5.99 -9.60 -1.32
CA ILE A 59 -5.96 -9.82 -2.77
C ILE A 59 -6.58 -11.17 -3.11
N VAL A 60 -6.16 -12.23 -2.42
CA VAL A 60 -6.69 -13.59 -2.60
C VAL A 60 -8.18 -13.62 -2.25
N GLY A 61 -8.58 -12.96 -1.16
CA GLY A 61 -9.99 -12.84 -0.77
C GLY A 61 -10.85 -12.10 -1.80
N ALA A 62 -10.37 -10.97 -2.34
CA ALA A 62 -11.08 -10.24 -3.39
C ALA A 62 -11.21 -11.05 -4.70
N TRP A 63 -10.15 -11.76 -5.10
CA TRP A 63 -10.16 -12.68 -6.23
C TRP A 63 -11.18 -13.80 -6.04
N ALA A 64 -11.18 -14.45 -4.88
CA ALA A 64 -12.12 -15.53 -4.57
C ALA A 64 -13.56 -15.02 -4.60
N ALA A 65 -13.83 -13.88 -3.94
CA ALA A 65 -15.16 -13.27 -3.93
C ALA A 65 -15.67 -12.90 -5.33
N HIS A 66 -14.80 -12.41 -6.22
CA HIS A 66 -15.15 -12.10 -7.60
C HIS A 66 -15.60 -13.36 -8.36
N TRP A 67 -14.80 -14.43 -8.31
CA TRP A 67 -15.07 -15.64 -9.09
C TRP A 67 -16.20 -16.49 -8.52
N THR A 68 -16.37 -16.51 -7.19
CA THR A 68 -17.57 -17.11 -6.59
C THR A 68 -18.83 -16.41 -7.07
N ARG A 69 -18.82 -15.06 -7.17
CA ARG A 69 -19.96 -14.30 -7.72
C ARG A 69 -20.20 -14.60 -9.21
N ALA A 70 -19.14 -14.94 -9.95
CA ALA A 70 -19.22 -15.37 -11.34
C ALA A 70 -19.67 -16.84 -11.52
N GLY A 71 -19.92 -17.58 -10.43
CA GLY A 71 -20.46 -18.94 -10.47
C GLY A 71 -19.42 -20.07 -10.32
N LEU A 72 -18.15 -19.76 -10.06
CA LEU A 72 -17.14 -20.78 -9.77
C LEU A 72 -17.29 -21.31 -8.33
N PRO A 73 -17.34 -22.65 -8.13
CA PRO A 73 -17.33 -23.26 -6.81
C PRO A 73 -16.07 -22.89 -6.01
N PHE A 74 -16.25 -22.65 -4.71
CA PHE A 74 -15.12 -22.35 -3.81
C PHE A 74 -14.08 -23.48 -3.75
N ALA A 75 -14.51 -24.74 -3.90
CA ALA A 75 -13.60 -25.89 -3.94
C ALA A 75 -12.64 -25.81 -5.14
N ASP A 76 -13.11 -25.35 -6.29
CA ASP A 76 -12.27 -25.18 -7.48
C ASP A 76 -11.30 -24.02 -7.29
N LEU A 77 -11.73 -22.94 -6.63
CA LEU A 77 -10.87 -21.80 -6.29
C LEU A 77 -9.76 -22.21 -5.30
N LEU A 78 -10.09 -23.04 -4.30
CA LEU A 78 -9.12 -23.59 -3.36
C LEU A 78 -8.09 -24.46 -4.10
N ALA A 79 -8.55 -25.36 -4.98
CA ALA A 79 -7.65 -26.19 -5.79
C ALA A 79 -6.73 -25.36 -6.69
N MET A 80 -7.20 -24.23 -7.24
CA MET A 80 -6.36 -23.31 -8.00
C MET A 80 -5.30 -22.62 -7.14
N VAL A 81 -5.63 -22.25 -5.90
CA VAL A 81 -4.66 -21.71 -4.93
C VAL A 81 -3.62 -22.76 -4.54
N ASP A 82 -4.04 -23.99 -4.31
CA ASP A 82 -3.14 -25.10 -4.00
C ASP A 82 -2.18 -25.37 -5.16
N SER A 83 -2.68 -25.37 -6.39
CA SER A 83 -1.85 -25.55 -7.59
C SER A 83 -0.86 -24.40 -7.80
N LEU A 84 -1.29 -23.16 -7.57
CA LEU A 84 -0.43 -21.98 -7.65
C LEU A 84 0.69 -22.02 -6.60
N THR A 85 0.38 -22.49 -5.40
CA THR A 85 1.35 -22.61 -4.30
C THR A 85 2.16 -23.91 -4.35
N GLY A 86 1.81 -24.85 -5.24
CA GLY A 86 2.40 -26.18 -5.30
C GLY A 86 2.11 -27.03 -4.06
N ALA A 87 1.01 -26.74 -3.35
CA ALA A 87 0.54 -27.49 -2.19
C ALA A 87 -0.13 -28.81 -2.59
N ASP A 88 -0.55 -28.96 -3.85
CA ASP A 88 -1.09 -30.17 -4.45
C ASP A 88 -0.02 -31.15 -4.97
N MET A 89 1.26 -30.74 -4.94
CA MET A 89 2.39 -31.52 -5.43
C MET A 89 2.97 -32.44 -4.34
N ALA A 90 3.53 -33.58 -4.73
CA ALA A 90 4.27 -34.46 -3.82
C ALA A 90 5.40 -33.69 -3.11
N ASP A 91 5.57 -33.90 -1.80
CA ASP A 91 6.37 -33.05 -0.91
C ASP A 91 7.77 -32.67 -1.44
N ASP A 92 8.52 -33.64 -1.96
CA ASP A 92 9.89 -33.42 -2.48
C ASP A 92 9.90 -32.55 -3.74
N TYR A 93 8.90 -32.73 -4.61
CA TYR A 93 8.74 -31.96 -5.84
C TYR A 93 8.14 -30.57 -5.54
N GLY A 94 7.14 -30.51 -4.67
CA GLY A 94 6.48 -29.28 -4.23
C GLY A 94 7.45 -28.33 -3.50
N ALA A 95 8.35 -28.85 -2.67
CA ALA A 95 9.40 -28.04 -2.04
C ALA A 95 10.36 -27.43 -3.06
N THR A 96 10.79 -28.22 -4.05
CA THR A 96 11.69 -27.76 -5.12
C THR A 96 11.01 -26.73 -6.02
N TYR A 97 9.75 -26.96 -6.40
CA TYR A 97 8.94 -26.05 -7.19
C TYR A 97 8.76 -24.70 -6.48
N ARG A 98 8.32 -24.71 -5.21
CA ARG A 98 8.14 -23.51 -4.38
C ARG A 98 9.43 -22.72 -4.22
N ALA A 99 10.54 -23.41 -3.92
CA ALA A 99 11.84 -22.75 -3.77
C ALA A 99 12.30 -22.09 -5.08
N ARG A 100 12.08 -22.75 -6.23
CA ARG A 100 12.43 -22.19 -7.55
C ARG A 100 11.53 -21.00 -7.91
N ALA A 101 10.23 -21.12 -7.69
CA ALA A 101 9.26 -20.05 -7.94
C ALA A 101 9.58 -18.82 -7.08
N LEU A 102 9.81 -19.00 -5.78
CA LEU A 102 10.15 -17.89 -4.88
C LEU A 102 11.46 -17.21 -5.27
N ARG A 103 12.50 -17.98 -5.64
CA ARG A 103 13.76 -17.40 -6.14
C ARG A 103 13.57 -16.61 -7.43
N PHE A 104 12.69 -17.06 -8.32
CA PHE A 104 12.38 -16.34 -9.56
C PHE A 104 11.64 -15.04 -9.25
N LEU A 105 10.59 -15.09 -8.42
CA LEU A 105 9.81 -13.92 -8.03
C LEU A 105 10.65 -12.89 -7.28
N ALA A 106 11.50 -13.32 -6.34
CA ALA A 106 12.42 -12.43 -5.62
C ALA A 106 13.42 -11.71 -6.53
N ARG A 107 13.77 -12.31 -7.68
CA ARG A 107 14.62 -11.66 -8.70
C ARG A 107 13.83 -10.70 -9.58
N ALA A 108 12.61 -11.06 -9.94
CA ALA A 108 11.74 -10.25 -10.81
C ALA A 108 11.16 -9.04 -10.06
N HIS A 109 10.95 -9.17 -8.76
CA HIS A 109 10.39 -8.17 -7.88
C HIS A 109 11.40 -7.93 -6.76
N PRO A 110 12.41 -7.06 -6.97
CA PRO A 110 13.31 -6.68 -5.91
C PRO A 110 12.51 -6.13 -4.74
N ALA A 111 13.02 -6.33 -3.51
CA ALA A 111 12.48 -5.63 -2.36
C ALA A 111 12.34 -4.13 -2.74
N PRO A 112 11.19 -3.50 -2.44
CA PRO A 112 11.10 -2.05 -2.54
C PRO A 112 12.36 -1.50 -1.87
N ALA A 113 13.07 -0.59 -2.54
CA ALA A 113 14.25 0.02 -1.92
C ALA A 113 13.84 0.45 -0.52
N ASP A 114 14.57 -0.04 0.50
CA ASP A 114 14.29 0.32 1.88
C ASP A 114 14.13 1.83 1.90
N LEU A 115 12.90 2.30 2.16
CA LEU A 115 12.78 3.62 2.70
C LEU A 115 13.55 3.52 4.01
N PRO A 116 14.62 4.31 4.22
CA PRO A 116 15.33 4.29 5.48
C PRO A 116 14.28 4.28 6.61
N GLU A 117 14.43 3.45 7.65
CA GLU A 117 13.50 3.47 8.80
C GLU A 117 13.37 4.89 9.39
N ASP A 118 14.41 5.71 9.18
CA ASP A 118 14.50 7.13 9.54
C ASP A 118 14.26 8.10 8.37
N ALA A 119 13.71 7.64 7.25
CA ALA A 119 13.22 8.54 6.21
C ALA A 119 12.06 9.31 6.83
N ALA A 120 12.37 10.52 7.30
CA ALA A 120 11.36 11.42 7.82
C ALA A 120 10.20 11.41 6.82
N PRO A 121 8.95 11.21 7.28
CA PRO A 121 7.81 11.22 6.38
C PRO A 121 7.97 12.45 5.50
N ALA A 122 7.77 12.31 4.19
CA ALA A 122 7.94 13.42 3.25
C ALA A 122 7.00 14.55 3.68
N ARG A 123 7.51 15.45 4.51
CA ARG A 123 6.77 16.57 5.08
C ARG A 123 6.89 17.67 4.06
N VAL A 124 5.92 17.71 3.16
CA VAL A 124 5.75 18.85 2.28
C VAL A 124 5.01 19.91 3.07
N THR A 125 5.70 21.00 3.39
CA THR A 125 5.04 22.18 3.93
C THR A 125 4.41 22.93 2.78
N LEU A 126 3.07 23.01 2.78
CA LEU A 126 2.31 23.77 1.80
C LEU A 126 1.87 25.09 2.42
N ASP A 127 2.30 26.19 1.83
CA ASP A 127 1.69 27.49 2.07
C ASP A 127 0.41 27.59 1.24
N LEU A 128 -0.73 27.62 1.91
CA LEU A 128 -2.04 27.66 1.25
C LEU A 128 -2.26 28.95 0.47
N GLU A 129 -1.66 30.07 0.89
CA GLU A 129 -1.79 31.34 0.19
C GLU A 129 -0.93 31.40 -1.08
N ALA A 130 0.15 30.62 -1.11
CA ALA A 130 1.02 30.49 -2.28
C ALA A 130 0.47 29.52 -3.34
N LEU A 131 -0.60 28.78 -3.06
CA LEU A 131 -1.24 27.92 -4.05
C LEU A 131 -1.85 28.78 -5.18
N PRO A 132 -1.69 28.37 -6.45
CA PRO A 132 -2.31 29.08 -7.56
C PRO A 132 -3.83 29.10 -7.41
N ALA A 133 -4.44 30.24 -7.70
CA ALA A 133 -5.89 30.40 -7.62
C ALA A 133 -6.55 30.05 -8.95
N LEU A 134 -7.66 29.33 -8.92
CA LEU A 134 -8.50 29.16 -10.11
C LEU A 134 -9.26 30.46 -10.37
N THR A 135 -9.15 30.97 -11.59
CA THR A 135 -9.74 32.25 -12.01
C THR A 135 -10.96 32.07 -12.90
N ALA A 136 -11.04 30.95 -13.63
CA ALA A 136 -12.17 30.67 -14.50
C ALA A 136 -12.38 29.16 -14.70
N CYS A 137 -13.62 28.78 -14.98
CA CYS A 137 -13.98 27.49 -15.53
C CYS A 137 -14.29 27.65 -17.02
N ARG A 138 -13.89 26.66 -17.82
CA ARG A 138 -14.27 26.50 -19.22
C ARG A 138 -15.00 25.16 -19.32
N PRO A 139 -16.24 25.14 -19.84
CA PRO A 139 -16.99 23.89 -19.96
C PRO A 139 -16.33 22.95 -20.96
N ALA A 140 -16.70 21.68 -20.91
CA ALA A 140 -16.39 20.75 -21.98
C ALA A 140 -16.97 21.27 -23.31
N ASP A 141 -16.24 21.06 -24.41
CA ASP A 141 -16.66 21.38 -25.76
C ASP A 141 -16.29 20.22 -26.71
N PRO A 142 -17.15 19.19 -26.78
CA PRO A 142 -16.88 18.01 -27.60
C PRO A 142 -16.75 18.32 -29.09
N ALA A 143 -17.42 19.37 -29.58
CA ALA A 143 -17.35 19.78 -30.98
C ALA A 143 -15.93 20.23 -31.37
N HIS A 144 -15.16 20.73 -30.39
CA HIS A 144 -13.78 21.15 -30.55
C HIS A 144 -12.77 20.16 -29.91
N GLY A 145 -13.22 18.94 -29.57
CA GLY A 145 -12.37 17.89 -29.02
C GLY A 145 -12.05 18.04 -27.52
N ILE A 146 -12.67 18.98 -26.82
CA ILE A 146 -12.49 19.22 -25.38
C ILE A 146 -13.50 18.36 -24.63
N ARG A 147 -13.07 17.18 -24.17
CA ARG A 147 -13.97 16.20 -23.55
C ARG A 147 -14.40 16.54 -22.12
N ARG A 148 -13.74 17.48 -21.47
CA ARG A 148 -13.90 17.77 -20.04
C ARG A 148 -13.79 19.25 -19.76
N PRO A 149 -14.47 19.77 -18.72
CA PRO A 149 -14.20 21.11 -18.27
C PRO A 149 -12.75 21.24 -17.80
N TYR A 150 -12.17 22.41 -18.04
CA TYR A 150 -10.86 22.77 -17.56
C TYR A 150 -10.92 24.13 -16.89
N PHE A 151 -9.97 24.39 -16.01
CA PHE A 151 -9.90 25.60 -15.21
C PHE A 151 -8.70 26.41 -15.66
N ILE A 152 -8.78 27.73 -15.54
CA ILE A 152 -7.63 28.62 -15.71
C ILE A 152 -7.09 28.93 -14.33
N SER A 153 -5.81 28.70 -14.11
CA SER A 153 -5.13 29.13 -12.89
C SER A 153 -4.56 30.55 -13.01
N SER A 154 -4.21 31.16 -11.90
CA SER A 154 -3.71 32.54 -11.81
C SER A 154 -2.37 32.75 -12.52
N ASP A 155 -1.66 31.67 -12.83
CA ASP A 155 -0.47 31.63 -13.68
C ASP A 155 -0.80 31.65 -15.19
N GLY A 156 -2.09 31.62 -15.56
CA GLY A 156 -2.58 31.60 -16.94
C GLY A 156 -2.69 30.20 -17.56
N GLU A 157 -2.32 29.15 -16.83
CA GLU A 157 -2.31 27.79 -17.33
C GLU A 157 -3.69 27.14 -17.31
N ALA A 158 -3.95 26.29 -18.31
CA ALA A 158 -5.15 25.46 -18.36
C ALA A 158 -4.92 24.18 -17.54
N ARG A 159 -5.78 23.93 -16.56
CA ARG A 159 -5.68 22.84 -15.59
C ARG A 159 -6.92 21.96 -15.63
N THR A 160 -6.71 20.66 -15.77
CA THR A 160 -7.80 19.68 -15.68
C THR A 160 -7.76 19.03 -14.31
N ILE A 161 -8.88 19.11 -13.58
CA ILE A 161 -9.08 18.33 -12.36
C ILE A 161 -9.63 16.97 -12.80
N TRP A 162 -8.90 15.90 -12.51
CA TRP A 162 -9.36 14.54 -12.79
C TRP A 162 -10.45 14.13 -11.80
N PRO A 163 -11.38 13.25 -12.21
CA PRO A 163 -12.43 12.74 -11.33
C PRO A 163 -11.88 11.75 -10.30
N ALA A 164 -12.57 11.67 -9.17
CA ALA A 164 -12.23 10.83 -8.02
C ALA A 164 -10.75 10.90 -7.56
N PRO A 165 -10.10 12.09 -7.48
CA PRO A 165 -8.82 12.18 -6.82
C PRO A 165 -9.03 12.15 -5.30
N ASP A 166 -8.05 11.64 -4.56
CA ASP A 166 -8.05 11.76 -3.11
C ASP A 166 -7.66 13.21 -2.79
N THR A 167 -8.55 13.94 -2.10
CA THR A 167 -8.37 15.38 -1.85
C THR A 167 -8.64 15.75 -0.40
N LEU A 168 -7.97 16.82 0.03
CA LEU A 168 -8.21 17.50 1.29
C LEU A 168 -8.70 18.92 0.97
N THR A 169 -9.89 19.28 1.45
CA THR A 169 -10.46 20.60 1.23
C THR A 169 -10.45 21.39 2.53
N ILE A 170 -9.78 22.54 2.53
CA ILE A 170 -9.65 23.41 3.70
C ILE A 170 -10.40 24.72 3.44
N PRO A 171 -11.48 25.01 4.19
CA PRO A 171 -12.18 26.30 4.08
C PRO A 171 -11.28 27.47 4.48
N GLN A 172 -11.39 28.58 3.74
CA GLN A 172 -10.71 29.85 3.98
C GLN A 172 -11.76 30.98 4.13
N PRO A 173 -11.35 32.21 4.53
CA PRO A 173 -12.23 33.37 4.52
C PRO A 173 -12.90 33.61 3.16
N ASP A 174 -14.02 34.35 3.16
CA ASP A 174 -14.79 34.74 1.97
C ASP A 174 -15.30 33.57 1.10
N GLY A 175 -15.38 32.37 1.69
CA GLY A 175 -15.86 31.15 1.02
C GLY A 175 -14.86 30.55 0.04
N VAL A 176 -13.62 31.03 0.03
CA VAL A 176 -12.50 30.40 -0.69
C VAL A 176 -12.20 29.05 -0.05
N ARG A 177 -11.75 28.09 -0.85
CA ARG A 177 -11.32 26.77 -0.37
C ARG A 177 -9.94 26.45 -0.93
N ALA A 178 -9.02 25.99 -0.10
CA ALA A 178 -7.80 25.36 -0.56
C ALA A 178 -8.08 23.88 -0.84
N LEU A 179 -7.97 23.47 -2.10
CA LEU A 179 -8.08 22.08 -2.53
C LEU A 179 -6.67 21.51 -2.67
N ILE A 180 -6.36 20.45 -1.93
CA ILE A 180 -5.06 19.77 -1.93
C ILE A 180 -5.23 18.36 -2.47
N PHE A 181 -4.41 17.96 -3.45
CA PHE A 181 -4.41 16.60 -3.96
C PHE A 181 -3.48 15.73 -3.12
N THR A 182 -3.99 14.63 -2.57
CA THR A 182 -3.23 13.69 -1.73
C THR A 182 -2.98 12.36 -2.43
N GLY A 183 -3.68 12.09 -3.53
CA GLY A 183 -3.57 10.84 -4.26
C GLY A 183 -4.68 10.66 -5.30
N HIS A 184 -4.82 9.43 -5.78
CA HIS A 184 -5.95 8.99 -6.59
C HIS A 184 -6.24 7.51 -6.33
N ARG A 185 -7.45 7.20 -5.87
CA ARG A 185 -7.91 5.84 -5.55
C ARG A 185 -6.95 5.10 -4.59
N GLY A 186 -6.51 5.78 -3.54
CA GLY A 186 -5.62 5.23 -2.51
C GLY A 186 -4.15 5.14 -2.92
N ARG A 187 -3.75 5.78 -4.02
CA ARG A 187 -2.34 5.85 -4.46
C ARG A 187 -1.81 7.28 -4.34
N THR A 188 -0.78 7.48 -3.53
CA THR A 188 -0.15 8.78 -3.26
C THR A 188 0.75 9.31 -4.39
N ALA A 189 1.21 8.42 -5.28
CA ALA A 189 2.05 8.76 -6.44
C ALA A 189 1.32 9.57 -7.55
N PHE A 190 0.09 9.99 -7.31
CA PHE A 190 -0.69 10.75 -8.29
C PHE A 190 -0.10 12.14 -8.56
N CYS A 191 0.57 12.75 -7.57
CA CYS A 191 1.12 14.11 -7.67
C CYS A 191 2.25 14.21 -8.71
N ASP A 192 3.12 13.20 -8.80
CA ASP A 192 4.26 13.19 -9.73
C ASP A 192 3.85 13.09 -11.20
N ARG A 193 2.65 12.55 -11.48
CA ARG A 193 2.15 12.35 -12.86
C ARG A 193 1.39 13.56 -13.43
N MET A 194 1.09 14.56 -12.60
CA MET A 194 0.23 15.67 -12.98
C MET A 194 0.98 16.92 -13.47
N ASN A 195 2.32 16.98 -13.43
CA ASN A 195 3.12 18.16 -13.83
C ASN A 195 2.53 19.49 -13.31
N GLY A 196 1.89 19.46 -12.14
CA GLY A 196 0.99 20.50 -11.68
C GLY A 196 1.19 20.84 -10.22
N ALA A 197 0.63 21.98 -9.80
CA ALA A 197 0.66 22.41 -8.42
C ALA A 197 0.01 21.35 -7.50
N PRO A 198 0.48 21.20 -6.24
CA PRO A 198 -0.04 20.22 -5.27
C PRO A 198 -1.50 20.50 -4.84
N GLY A 199 -2.05 21.63 -5.27
CA GLY A 199 -3.40 22.06 -4.97
C GLY A 199 -3.70 23.40 -5.62
N TYR A 200 -4.93 23.87 -5.41
CA TYR A 200 -5.40 25.16 -5.91
C TYR A 200 -6.22 25.88 -4.85
N ARG A 201 -6.22 27.22 -4.90
CA ARG A 201 -7.23 28.03 -4.23
C ARG A 201 -8.45 28.14 -5.13
N VAL A 202 -9.62 27.82 -4.60
CA VAL A 202 -10.88 27.80 -5.34
C VAL A 202 -11.81 28.87 -4.77
N PRO A 203 -12.07 29.95 -5.53
CA PRO A 203 -13.08 30.93 -5.15
C PRO A 203 -14.47 30.31 -4.99
N ALA A 204 -15.28 30.88 -4.10
CA ALA A 204 -16.61 30.36 -3.78
C ALA A 204 -17.49 30.10 -5.01
N HIS A 205 -17.43 30.99 -6.00
CA HIS A 205 -18.23 30.89 -7.23
C HIS A 205 -17.79 29.78 -8.19
N LEU A 206 -16.54 29.31 -8.10
CA LEU A 206 -16.02 28.20 -8.91
C LEU A 206 -16.15 26.85 -8.22
N TRP A 207 -16.41 26.83 -6.91
CA TRP A 207 -16.50 25.58 -6.16
C TRP A 207 -17.50 24.56 -6.73
N PRO A 208 -18.74 24.93 -7.13
CA PRO A 208 -19.68 23.95 -7.69
C PRO A 208 -19.14 23.23 -8.93
N HIS A 209 -18.34 23.92 -9.76
CA HIS A 209 -17.72 23.31 -10.94
C HIS A 209 -16.57 22.37 -10.57
N VAL A 210 -15.78 22.74 -9.56
CA VAL A 210 -14.71 21.89 -9.03
C VAL A 210 -15.30 20.64 -8.38
N GLU A 211 -16.35 20.79 -7.58
CA GLU A 211 -17.06 19.68 -6.95
C GLU A 211 -17.61 18.69 -7.99
N ALA A 212 -18.28 19.19 -9.03
CA ALA A 212 -18.74 18.36 -10.15
C ALA A 212 -17.59 17.64 -10.89
N ALA A 213 -16.41 18.26 -11.00
CA ALA A 213 -15.24 17.62 -11.58
C ALA A 213 -14.69 16.50 -10.67
N LEU A 214 -14.66 16.73 -9.35
CA LEU A 214 -14.19 15.75 -8.36
C LEU A 214 -15.13 14.53 -8.29
N THR A 215 -16.45 14.73 -8.35
CA THR A 215 -17.45 13.66 -8.33
C THR A 215 -17.58 12.91 -9.66
N GLY A 216 -16.99 13.45 -10.74
CA GLY A 216 -17.14 12.91 -12.08
C GLY A 216 -18.49 13.25 -12.74
N GLU A 217 -19.31 14.09 -12.11
CA GLU A 217 -20.60 14.56 -12.64
C GLU A 217 -20.46 15.46 -13.89
N GLY A 218 -19.23 15.83 -14.27
CA GLY A 218 -18.88 16.53 -15.51
C GLY A 218 -18.33 15.66 -16.64
N GLU A 219 -18.26 14.33 -16.49
CA GLU A 219 -17.87 13.43 -17.57
C GLU A 219 -19.04 13.16 -18.52
N TRP A 220 -18.94 13.65 -19.76
CA TRP A 220 -19.74 13.12 -20.86
C TRP A 220 -19.00 11.91 -21.44
N ALA A 221 -19.69 10.77 -21.48
CA ALA A 221 -19.22 9.52 -22.07
C ALA A 221 -18.90 9.66 -23.57
#